data_AF-A0A3R8JTW0-F1
#
_entry.id   AF-A0A3R8JTW0-F1
#
_cell.length_a   1.000
_cell.length_b   1.000
_cell.length_c   1.000
_cell.angle_alpha   90.00
_cell.angle_beta   90.00
_cell.angle_gamma   90.00
#
_symmetry.space_group_name_H-M   'P 1'
#
loop_
_entity.id
_entity.type
_entity.pdbx_description
1 polymer ?
#
loop_
_entity_poly.entity_id
_entity_poly.type
_entity_poly.pdbx_seq_one_letter_code
_entity_poly.pdbx_strand_id
1 'polypeptide(L)'
;MAEYDEKSGLPFDRGYLECGLPCFLQESIEQMKKAWKKLDAGEEYLQWDCDFCNLQSDINTTEVNGMISSEQAWYLREKYLRIEKHEFIE
;
A
#
# COMPACT_ATOMS: atom_id res chain seq x y z
N MET A 1 16.86 -2.75 -21.24
CA MET A 1 17.43 -3.86 -20.44
C MET A 1 16.32 -4.36 -19.56
N ALA A 2 16.11 -5.67 -19.49
CA ALA A 2 15.07 -6.18 -18.61
C ALA A 2 15.64 -6.22 -17.17
N GLU A 3 15.10 -5.35 -16.33
CA GLU A 3 15.53 -5.06 -14.96
C GLU A 3 14.85 -6.03 -13.99
N TYR A 4 15.34 -7.28 -13.97
CA TYR A 4 14.85 -8.33 -13.08
C TYR A 4 15.94 -8.79 -12.12
N ASP A 5 15.52 -9.23 -10.93
CA ASP A 5 16.38 -9.90 -9.97
C ASP A 5 16.61 -11.35 -10.41
N GLU A 6 17.88 -11.72 -10.61
CA GLU A 6 18.25 -13.04 -11.15
C GLU A 6 17.90 -14.21 -10.21
N LYS A 7 17.70 -13.95 -8.90
CA LYS A 7 17.38 -15.00 -7.92
C LYS A 7 15.89 -15.29 -7.83
N SER A 8 15.07 -14.26 -7.73
CA SER A 8 13.62 -14.36 -7.63
C SER A 8 12.95 -14.48 -9.00
N GLY A 9 13.60 -14.02 -10.07
CA GLY A 9 13.03 -13.92 -11.40
C GLY A 9 11.98 -12.82 -11.55
N LEU A 10 11.84 -11.96 -10.53
CA LEU A 10 10.85 -10.89 -10.49
C LEU A 10 11.46 -9.56 -10.95
N PRO A 11 10.64 -8.64 -11.51
CA PRO A 11 11.10 -7.28 -11.81
C PRO A 11 11.58 -6.56 -10.55
N PHE A 12 12.59 -5.70 -10.66
CA PHE A 12 12.98 -4.81 -9.55
C PHE A 12 11.84 -3.83 -9.19
N ASP A 13 11.05 -3.42 -10.18
CA ASP A 13 9.82 -2.68 -9.94
C ASP A 13 8.77 -3.58 -9.29
N ARG A 14 8.42 -3.26 -8.04
CA ARG A 14 7.43 -4.00 -7.25
C ARG A 14 5.98 -3.66 -7.61
N GLY A 15 5.75 -2.92 -8.70
CA GLY A 15 4.41 -2.52 -9.15
C GLY A 15 3.46 -3.69 -9.42
N TYR A 16 3.99 -4.90 -9.71
CA TYR A 16 3.19 -6.12 -9.84
C TYR A 16 2.39 -6.47 -8.57
N LEU A 17 2.80 -6.00 -7.39
CA LEU A 17 2.08 -6.21 -6.13
C LEU A 17 0.74 -5.44 -6.07
N GLU A 18 0.50 -4.51 -6.98
CA GLU A 18 -0.77 -3.78 -7.11
C GLU A 18 -1.74 -4.44 -8.10
N CYS A 19 -1.36 -5.58 -8.69
CA CYS A 19 -2.23 -6.32 -9.59
C CYS A 19 -3.28 -7.13 -8.80
N GLY A 20 -4.50 -7.19 -9.33
CA GLY A 20 -5.57 -8.02 -8.76
C GLY A 20 -6.21 -7.49 -7.48
N LEU A 21 -5.95 -6.25 -7.08
CA LEU A 21 -6.57 -5.65 -5.89
C LEU A 21 -8.09 -5.53 -6.06
N PRO A 22 -8.89 -5.83 -5.02
CA PRO A 22 -10.34 -5.58 -5.05
C PRO A 22 -10.67 -4.10 -5.30
N CYS A 23 -11.83 -3.82 -5.93
CA CYS A 23 -12.21 -2.46 -6.31
C CYS A 23 -12.24 -1.49 -5.11
N PHE A 24 -12.83 -1.91 -3.99
CA PHE A 24 -12.91 -1.08 -2.78
C PHE A 24 -11.53 -0.74 -2.19
N LEU A 25 -10.57 -1.67 -2.26
CA LEU A 25 -9.20 -1.41 -1.83
C LEU A 25 -8.50 -0.42 -2.77
N GLN A 26 -8.73 -0.50 -4.08
CA GLN A 26 -8.22 0.50 -5.02
C GLN A 26 -8.82 1.89 -4.75
N GLU A 27 -10.11 1.95 -4.41
CA GLU A 27 -10.77 3.21 -4.06
C GLU A 27 -10.14 3.87 -2.82
N SER A 28 -9.90 3.13 -1.74
CA SER A 28 -9.25 3.68 -0.54
C SER A 28 -7.78 4.07 -0.78
N ILE A 29 -7.06 3.33 -1.62
CA ILE A 29 -5.71 3.73 -2.08
C ILE A 29 -5.76 5.09 -2.78
N GLU A 30 -6.69 5.29 -3.70
CA GLU A 30 -6.82 6.55 -4.44
C GLU A 30 -7.23 7.73 -3.55
N GLN A 31 -8.03 7.50 -2.50
CA GLN A 31 -8.32 8.55 -1.52
C GLN A 31 -7.08 8.93 -0.71
N MET A 32 -6.31 7.94 -0.23
CA MET A 32 -5.08 8.22 0.51
C MET A 32 -4.05 8.96 -0.37
N LYS A 33 -3.94 8.62 -1.66
CA LYS A 33 -3.07 9.36 -2.62
C LYS A 33 -3.49 10.83 -2.75
N LYS A 34 -4.79 11.12 -2.81
CA LYS A 34 -5.30 12.50 -2.83
C LYS A 34 -5.01 13.23 -1.52
N ALA A 35 -5.17 12.56 -0.39
CA ALA A 35 -4.86 13.11 0.93
C ALA A 35 -3.38 13.48 1.04
N TRP A 36 -2.47 12.57 0.66
CA TRP A 36 -1.04 12.87 0.62
C TRP A 36 -0.69 14.00 -0.33
N LYS A 37 -1.30 14.04 -1.52
CA LYS A 37 -1.07 15.15 -2.46
C LYS A 37 -1.36 16.52 -1.83
N LYS A 38 -2.43 16.63 -1.03
CA LYS A 38 -2.76 17.88 -0.31
C LYS A 38 -1.75 18.18 0.79
N LEU A 39 -1.47 17.19 1.64
CA LEU A 39 -0.55 17.35 2.77
C LEU A 39 0.88 17.66 2.33
N ASP A 40 1.38 16.98 1.30
CA ASP A 40 2.71 17.19 0.73
C ASP A 40 2.83 18.56 0.03
N ALA A 41 1.70 19.14 -0.41
CA ALA A 41 1.62 20.52 -0.90
C ALA A 41 1.53 21.57 0.23
N GLY A 42 1.48 21.15 1.49
CA GLY A 42 1.33 22.02 2.65
C GLY A 42 -0.10 22.51 2.91
N GLU A 43 -1.10 21.89 2.25
CA GLU A 43 -2.51 22.22 2.47
C GLU A 43 -3.01 21.60 3.79
N GLU A 44 -3.86 22.33 4.50
CA GLU A 44 -4.58 21.75 5.63
C GLU A 44 -5.65 20.77 5.12
N TYR A 45 -5.57 19.52 5.57
CA TYR A 45 -6.56 18.50 5.25
C TYR A 45 -6.89 17.67 6.49
N LEU A 46 -7.83 18.13 7.31
CA LEU A 46 -8.15 17.55 8.62
C LEU A 46 -8.73 16.13 8.61
N GLN A 47 -9.04 15.57 7.43
CA GLN A 47 -9.63 14.22 7.28
C GLN A 47 -8.62 13.16 6.84
N TRP A 48 -7.34 13.51 6.75
CA TRP A 48 -6.31 12.58 6.29
C TRP A 48 -6.20 11.33 7.17
N ASP A 49 -6.47 11.45 8.45
CA ASP A 49 -6.44 10.38 9.45
C ASP A 49 -7.61 9.40 9.26
N CYS A 50 -8.78 9.88 8.85
CA CYS A 50 -9.89 9.05 8.41
C CYS A 50 -9.52 8.25 7.16
N ASP A 51 -8.93 8.89 6.14
CA ASP A 51 -8.49 8.21 4.91
C ASP A 51 -7.43 7.14 5.21
N PHE A 52 -6.50 7.46 6.12
CA PHE A 52 -5.50 6.52 6.63
C PHE A 52 -6.15 5.30 7.31
N CYS A 53 -7.07 5.53 8.26
CA CYS A 53 -7.76 4.45 8.98
C CYS A 53 -8.59 3.57 8.04
N ASN A 54 -9.24 4.18 7.04
CA ASN A 54 -10.03 3.46 6.05
C ASN A 54 -9.13 2.55 5.20
N LEU A 55 -8.03 3.07 4.64
CA LEU A 55 -7.10 2.26 3.85
C LEU A 55 -6.46 1.14 4.70
N GLN A 56 -6.03 1.42 5.93
CA GLN A 56 -5.50 0.39 6.82
C GLN A 56 -6.55 -0.71 7.11
N SER A 57 -7.82 -0.34 7.27
CA SER A 57 -8.91 -1.29 7.50
C SER A 57 -9.15 -2.17 6.27
N ASP A 58 -9.19 -1.59 5.07
CA ASP A 58 -9.38 -2.35 3.82
C ASP A 58 -8.21 -3.29 3.54
N ILE A 59 -6.96 -2.86 3.79
CA ILE A 59 -5.78 -3.73 3.70
C ILE A 59 -5.92 -4.90 4.68
N ASN A 60 -6.30 -4.64 5.94
CA ASN A 60 -6.49 -5.70 6.93
C ASN A 60 -7.60 -6.67 6.53
N THR A 61 -8.75 -6.17 6.07
CA THR A 61 -9.88 -7.00 5.64
C THR A 61 -9.52 -7.86 4.44
N THR A 62 -8.81 -7.31 3.45
CA THR A 62 -8.41 -8.06 2.26
C THR A 62 -7.33 -9.10 2.55
N GLU A 63 -6.37 -8.80 3.43
CA GLU A 63 -5.35 -9.74 3.87
C GLU A 63 -5.96 -10.91 4.67
N VAL A 64 -6.77 -10.61 5.69
CA VAL A 64 -7.39 -11.63 6.56
C VAL A 64 -8.34 -12.55 5.77
N ASN A 65 -9.03 -12.03 4.76
CA ASN A 65 -9.92 -12.83 3.91
C ASN A 65 -9.18 -13.52 2.74
N GLY A 66 -7.85 -13.40 2.64
CA GLY A 66 -7.05 -14.04 1.60
C GLY A 66 -7.26 -13.50 0.19
N MET A 67 -7.76 -12.26 0.06
CA MET A 67 -7.95 -11.60 -1.24
C MET A 67 -6.64 -11.04 -1.80
N ILE A 68 -5.70 -10.71 -0.92
CA ILE A 68 -4.33 -10.30 -1.26
C ILE A 68 -3.35 -11.08 -0.38
N SER A 69 -2.11 -11.23 -0.84
CA SER A 69 -1.04 -11.84 -0.02
C SER A 69 -0.53 -10.88 1.07
N SER A 70 0.13 -11.41 2.10
CA SER A 70 0.81 -10.58 3.09
C SER A 70 1.93 -9.73 2.50
N GLU A 71 2.56 -10.17 1.41
CA GLU A 71 3.54 -9.36 0.69
C GLU A 71 2.89 -8.14 0.06
N GLN A 72 1.75 -8.32 -0.62
CA GLN A 72 0.97 -7.20 -1.15
C GLN A 72 0.50 -6.28 -0.02
N ALA A 73 -0.04 -6.84 1.06
CA ALA A 73 -0.54 -6.04 2.18
C ALA A 73 0.56 -5.17 2.81
N TRP A 74 1.75 -5.73 3.06
CA TRP A 74 2.88 -4.95 3.56
C TRP A 74 3.39 -3.91 2.56
N TYR A 75 3.52 -4.28 1.29
CA TYR A 75 3.90 -3.32 0.24
C TYR A 75 2.93 -2.12 0.18
N LEU A 76 1.62 -2.36 0.31
CA LEU A 76 0.63 -1.28 0.33
C LEU A 76 0.77 -0.39 1.58
N ARG A 77 1.06 -0.97 2.76
CA ARG A 77 1.30 -0.21 3.99
C ARG A 77 2.56 0.66 3.88
N GLU A 78 3.66 0.10 3.38
CA GLU A 78 4.89 0.84 3.15
C GLU A 78 4.67 2.00 2.17
N LYS A 79 4.07 1.71 1.01
CA LYS A 79 3.93 2.67 -0.08
C LYS A 79 2.89 3.75 0.20
N TYR A 80 1.71 3.37 0.68
CA TYR A 80 0.55 4.27 0.77
C TYR A 80 0.25 4.74 2.18
N LEU A 81 0.66 4.02 3.22
CA LEU A 81 0.52 4.47 4.62
C LEU A 81 1.84 4.98 5.21
N ARG A 82 2.97 4.86 4.48
CA ARG A 82 4.30 5.29 4.94
C ARG A 82 4.69 4.59 6.26
N ILE A 83 4.24 3.34 6.47
CA ILE A 83 4.55 2.52 7.65
C ILE A 83 5.74 1.61 7.33
N GLU A 84 6.76 1.63 8.17
CA GLU A 84 7.92 0.74 8.03
C GLU A 84 7.66 -0.61 8.72
N LYS A 85 7.94 -1.71 8.00
CA LYS A 85 7.92 -3.05 8.57
C LYS A 85 9.10 -3.23 9.52
N HIS A 86 8.83 -3.24 10.81
CA HIS A 86 9.84 -3.60 11.81
C HIS A 86 9.91 -5.13 11.92
N GLU A 87 10.95 -5.73 11.36
CA GLU A 87 11.29 -7.11 11.65
C GLU A 87 12.10 -7.14 12.95
N PHE A 88 11.58 -7.84 13.96
CA PHE A 88 12.37 -8.09 15.16
C PHE A 88 13.59 -8.93 14.77
N ILE A 89 14.79 -8.40 14.98
CA ILE A 89 16.03 -9.16 14.88
C ILE A 89 16.13 -9.96 16.19
N GLU A 90 16.01 -11.29 16.09
CA GLU A 90 16.26 -12.23 17.20
C GLU A 90 17.75 -12.30 17.57
#